data_AF-A0A379S2B5-F1
#
_entry.id   AF-A0A379S2B5-F1
#
_cell.length_a   1.000
_cell.length_b   1.000
_cell.length_c   1.000
_cell.angle_alpha   90.00
_cell.angle_beta   90.00
_cell.angle_gamma   90.00
#
_symmetry.space_group_name_H-M   'P 1'
#
loop_
_entity.id
_entity.type
_entity.pdbx_description
1 polymer ?
#
loop_
_entity_poly.entity_id
_entity_poly.type
_entity_poly.pdbx_seq_one_letter_code
_entity_poly.pdbx_strand_id
1 'polypeptide(L)'
;MRPSIRKTNFAHWCNPEFDSVLRKALSSQQLASRIEAYDEAQNILAKELPILPLASSLRLQAYRYDIKGLVLSPFGNASFAGVSREKHEEVKKP
;
A
#
# COMPACT_ATOMS: atom_id res chain seq x y z
N MET A 1 -20.61 18.31 -2.51
CA MET A 1 -20.14 17.06 -3.15
C MET A 1 -18.66 17.22 -3.55
N ARG A 2 -17.70 16.65 -2.83
CA ARG A 2 -16.28 16.65 -3.23
C ARG A 2 -15.66 15.27 -2.96
N PRO A 3 -15.57 14.39 -3.97
CA PRO A 3 -14.86 13.11 -3.82
C PRO A 3 -13.52 13.16 -4.55
N SER A 4 -12.43 13.01 -3.79
CA SER A 4 -11.03 12.94 -4.27
C SER A 4 -10.72 11.62 -5.02
N ILE A 5 -11.63 10.65 -5.00
CA ILE A 5 -11.43 9.28 -5.54
C ILE A 5 -11.73 9.18 -7.06
N ARG A 6 -12.28 10.24 -7.69
CA ARG A 6 -12.78 10.15 -9.08
C ARG A 6 -11.73 9.82 -10.15
N LYS A 7 -10.44 10.13 -9.96
CA LYS A 7 -9.43 9.91 -11.01
C LYS A 7 -8.83 8.50 -11.05
N THR A 8 -8.92 7.73 -9.96
CA THR A 8 -8.27 6.41 -9.85
C THR A 8 -9.24 5.25 -9.84
N ASN A 9 -10.55 5.51 -9.88
CA ASN A 9 -11.58 4.49 -9.99
C ASN A 9 -11.85 4.14 -11.47
N PHE A 10 -11.16 3.12 -11.97
CA PHE A 10 -11.32 2.60 -13.33
C PHE A 10 -12.57 1.72 -13.52
N ALA A 11 -13.19 1.25 -12.44
CA ALA A 11 -14.43 0.49 -12.49
C ALA A 11 -15.66 1.37 -12.74
N HIS A 12 -15.51 2.70 -12.66
CA HIS A 12 -16.60 3.68 -12.72
C HIS A 12 -17.76 3.38 -11.76
N TRP A 13 -17.49 2.62 -10.70
CA TRP A 13 -18.47 2.17 -9.73
C TRP A 13 -18.69 3.20 -8.63
N CYS A 14 -19.94 3.43 -8.26
CA CYS A 14 -20.34 4.41 -7.24
C CYS A 14 -21.41 3.79 -6.33
N ASN A 15 -21.09 3.61 -5.06
CA ASN A 15 -22.01 3.06 -4.07
C ASN A 15 -22.07 4.00 -2.84
N PRO A 16 -23.25 4.58 -2.52
CA PRO A 16 -23.41 5.51 -1.40
C PRO A 16 -23.17 4.90 -0.01
N GLU A 17 -23.47 3.61 0.17
CA GLU A 17 -23.26 2.86 1.41
C GLU A 17 -21.75 2.70 1.66
N PHE A 18 -21.02 2.24 0.65
CA PHE A 18 -19.57 2.14 0.68
C PHE A 18 -18.90 3.47 1.04
N ASP A 19 -19.32 4.56 0.40
CA ASP A 19 -18.83 5.91 0.70
C ASP A 19 -19.14 6.34 2.14
N SER A 20 -20.28 5.91 2.70
CA SER A 20 -20.66 6.20 4.10
C SER A 20 -19.75 5.48 5.09
N VAL A 21 -19.49 4.18 4.86
CA VAL A 21 -18.59 3.37 5.67
C VAL A 21 -17.18 3.94 5.66
N LEU A 22 -16.67 4.34 4.49
CA LEU A 22 -15.35 4.98 4.39
C LEU A 22 -15.29 6.32 5.14
N ARG A 23 -16.33 7.15 5.08
CA ARG A 23 -16.38 8.41 5.85
C ARG A 23 -16.35 8.15 7.36
N LYS A 24 -17.06 7.13 7.85
CA LYS A 24 -17.03 6.70 9.25
C LYS A 24 -15.63 6.24 9.68
N ALA A 25 -14.93 5.50 8.82
CA ALA A 25 -13.54 5.10 9.08
C ALA A 25 -12.58 6.30 9.15
N LEU A 26 -12.80 7.32 8.33
CA LEU A 26 -11.97 8.53 8.31
C LEU A 26 -12.19 9.46 9.51
N SER A 27 -13.40 9.50 10.07
CA SER A 27 -13.71 10.35 11.23
C SER A 27 -13.31 9.73 12.57
N SER A 28 -13.09 8.42 12.64
CA SER A 28 -12.70 7.74 13.87
C SER A 28 -11.19 7.81 14.12
N GLN A 29 -10.80 8.12 15.35
CA GLN A 29 -9.41 8.05 15.82
C GLN A 29 -9.05 6.68 16.40
N GLN A 30 -10.05 5.86 16.75
CA GLN A 30 -9.83 4.56 17.37
C GLN A 30 -9.51 3.50 16.31
N LEU A 31 -8.37 2.82 16.44
CA LEU A 31 -7.94 1.80 15.49
C LEU A 31 -8.97 0.67 15.32
N ALA A 32 -9.54 0.17 16.42
CA ALA A 32 -10.55 -0.89 16.40
C ALA A 32 -11.76 -0.53 15.53
N SER A 33 -12.31 0.67 15.71
CA SER A 33 -13.45 1.13 14.91
C SER A 33 -13.12 1.32 13.43
N ARG A 34 -11.86 1.65 13.11
CA ARG A 34 -11.40 1.72 11.71
C ARG A 34 -11.30 0.33 11.08
N ILE A 35 -10.81 -0.66 11.84
CA ILE A 35 -10.74 -2.06 11.38
C ILE A 35 -12.13 -2.58 11.04
N GLU A 36 -13.10 -2.39 11.94
CA GLU A 36 -14.50 -2.80 11.71
C GLU A 36 -15.10 -2.15 10.46
N ALA A 37 -14.89 -0.84 10.26
CA ALA A 37 -15.39 -0.15 9.09
C ALA A 37 -14.71 -0.62 7.79
N TYR A 38 -13.41 -0.91 7.79
CA TYR A 38 -12.75 -1.45 6.60
C TYR A 38 -13.15 -2.91 6.30
N ASP A 39 -13.52 -3.70 7.31
CA ASP A 39 -14.08 -5.04 7.10
C ASP A 39 -15.45 -4.95 6.41
N GLU A 40 -16.32 -4.08 6.89
CA GLU A 40 -17.62 -3.79 6.26
C GLU A 40 -17.46 -3.32 4.81
N ALA A 41 -16.51 -2.41 4.55
CA ALA A 41 -16.22 -1.93 3.19
C ALA A 41 -15.74 -3.07 2.26
N GLN A 42 -14.90 -3.97 2.75
CA GLN A 42 -14.44 -5.14 1.99
C GLN A 42 -15.58 -6.10 1.69
N ASN A 43 -16.52 -6.30 2.62
CA ASN A 43 -17.70 -7.12 2.41
C ASN A 43 -18.62 -6.56 1.31
N ILE A 44 -18.79 -5.23 1.24
CA ILE A 44 -19.54 -4.58 0.15
C ILE A 44 -18.85 -4.83 -1.21
N LEU A 45 -17.53 -4.64 -1.27
CA LEU A 45 -16.74 -4.89 -2.48
C LEU A 45 -16.83 -6.36 -2.93
N ALA A 46 -16.82 -7.32 -2.00
CA ALA A 46 -16.94 -8.74 -2.31
C ALA A 46 -18.34 -9.10 -2.85
N LYS A 47 -19.40 -8.43 -2.37
CA LYS A 47 -20.78 -8.67 -2.81
C LYS A 47 -21.07 -8.11 -4.20
N GLU A 48 -20.62 -6.89 -4.48
CA GLU A 48 -20.90 -6.21 -5.76
C GLU A 48 -19.83 -6.47 -6.83
N LEU A 49 -18.65 -6.95 -6.41
CA LEU A 49 -17.52 -7.29 -7.25
C LEU A 49 -17.17 -6.24 -8.34
N PRO A 50 -17.06 -4.94 -8.00
CA PRO A 50 -16.66 -3.92 -8.98
C PRO A 50 -15.19 -4.08 -9.40
N ILE A 51 -14.39 -4.73 -8.55
CA ILE A 51 -13.02 -5.14 -8.81
C ILE A 51 -12.83 -6.57 -8.30
N LEU A 52 -11.95 -7.34 -8.95
CA LEU A 52 -11.58 -8.68 -8.51
C LEU A 52 -10.09 -8.68 -8.10
N PRO A 53 -9.79 -8.69 -6.78
CA PRO A 53 -8.41 -8.82 -6.31
C PRO A 53 -7.83 -10.19 -6.73
N LEU A 54 -6.75 -10.18 -7.51
CA LEU A 54 -6.14 -11.42 -8.03
C LEU A 54 -5.03 -11.96 -7.12
N ALA A 55 -4.16 -11.08 -6.60
CA ALA A 55 -3.00 -11.47 -5.82
C ALA A 55 -2.44 -10.31 -5.00
N SER A 56 -1.66 -10.65 -3.98
CA SER A 56 -0.74 -9.74 -3.27
C SER A 56 0.69 -10.13 -3.61
N SER A 57 1.44 -9.23 -4.27
CA SER A 57 2.76 -9.54 -4.82
C SER A 57 3.88 -9.32 -3.81
N LEU A 58 4.84 -10.24 -3.75
CA LEU A 58 6.10 -10.02 -3.02
C LEU A 58 7.00 -9.05 -3.80
N ARG A 59 7.53 -8.04 -3.10
CA ARG A 59 8.49 -7.09 -3.69
C ARG A 59 9.91 -7.62 -3.52
N LEU A 60 10.58 -7.88 -4.64
CA LEU A 60 11.98 -8.29 -4.70
C LEU A 60 12.83 -7.16 -5.29
N GLN A 61 13.98 -6.88 -4.69
CA GLN A 61 14.93 -5.90 -5.21
C GLN A 61 16.34 -6.49 -5.18
N ALA A 62 16.95 -6.62 -6.36
CA ALA A 62 18.34 -6.99 -6.50
C ALA A 62 19.23 -5.75 -6.32
N TYR A 63 20.32 -5.91 -5.56
CA TYR A 63 21.34 -4.88 -5.39
C TYR A 63 22.72 -5.54 -5.38
N ARG A 64 23.75 -4.75 -5.69
CA ARG A 64 25.13 -5.24 -5.69
C ARG A 64 25.60 -5.47 -4.25
N TYR A 65 26.42 -6.49 -4.03
CA TYR A 65 26.92 -6.85 -2.69
C TYR A 65 27.74 -5.73 -2.02
N ASP A 66 28.35 -4.83 -2.81
CA ASP A 66 29.18 -3.70 -2.37
C ASP A 66 28.35 -2.46 -2.00
N ILE A 67 27.02 -2.54 -2.07
CA ILE A 67 26.09 -1.49 -1.66
C ILE A 67 25.59 -1.80 -0.26
N LYS A 68 25.80 -0.86 0.67
CA LYS A 68 25.38 -0.96 2.07
C LYS A 68 24.35 0.12 2.41
N GLY A 69 23.56 -0.14 3.44
CA GLY A 69 22.55 0.80 3.94
C GLY A 69 21.25 0.86 3.14
N LEU A 70 21.05 -0.03 2.16
CA LEU A 70 19.81 -0.08 1.38
C LEU A 70 18.67 -0.69 2.22
N VAL A 71 17.62 0.09 2.48
CA VAL A 71 16.43 -0.35 3.21
C VAL A 71 15.22 -0.40 2.29
N LEU A 72 14.58 -1.56 2.24
CA LEU A 72 13.34 -1.79 1.49
C LEU A 72 12.13 -1.32 2.32
N SER A 73 11.42 -0.30 1.83
CA SER A 73 10.15 0.11 2.45
C SER A 73 9.00 -0.80 1.99
N PRO A 74 8.12 -1.24 2.91
CA PRO A 74 6.91 -1.98 2.57
C PRO A 74 5.91 -1.12 1.77
N PHE A 75 6.03 0.21 1.78
CA PHE A 75 5.13 1.14 1.10
C PHE A 75 5.61 1.55 -0.30
N GLY A 76 6.47 0.76 -0.94
CA GLY A 76 6.81 0.93 -2.36
C GLY A 76 7.92 1.93 -2.66
N ASN A 77 8.31 2.80 -1.73
CA ASN A 77 9.45 3.70 -1.92
C ASN A 77 10.78 2.95 -1.74
N ALA A 78 11.79 3.29 -2.54
CA ALA A 78 13.17 2.89 -2.31
C ALA A 78 13.93 4.14 -1.86
N SER A 79 14.46 4.13 -0.63
CA SER A 79 15.26 5.24 -0.13
C SER A 79 16.73 4.95 -0.38
N PHE A 80 17.43 5.91 -1.01
CA PHE A 80 18.88 5.90 -1.13
C PHE A 80 19.57 6.75 -0.05
N ALA A 81 18.81 7.33 0.88
CA ALA A 81 19.38 8.06 2.00
C ALA A 81 20.19 7.09 2.88
N GLY A 82 21.47 7.42 3.11
CA GLY A 82 22.39 6.56 3.87
C GLY A 82 22.95 5.37 3.08
N VAL A 83 22.68 5.27 1.78
CA VAL A 83 23.27 4.23 0.93
C VAL A 83 24.67 4.64 0.51
N SER A 84 25.63 3.73 0.71
CA SER A 84 27.02 3.93 0.31
C SER A 84 27.56 2.70 -0.39
N ARG A 85 28.66 2.90 -1.13
CA ARG A 85 29.40 1.84 -1.78
C ARG A 85 30.70 1.60 -1.00
N GLU A 86 30.94 0.36 -0.60
CA GLU A 86 32.21 -0.03 0.01
C GLU A 86 33.36 0.12 -1.01
N LYS A 87 34.52 0.61 -0.55
CA LYS A 87 35.71 0.70 -1.39
C LYS A 87 36.25 -0.70 -1.68
N HIS A 88 36.84 -0.86 -2.86
CA HIS A 88 37.18 -2.14 -3.47
C HIS A 88 38.15 -3.03 -2.66
N GLU A 89 38.84 -2.49 -1.65
CA GLU A 89 39.82 -3.23 -0.84
C GLU A 89 39.22 -3.96 0.38
N GLU A 90 37.98 -3.65 0.77
CA GLU A 90 37.31 -4.26 1.94
C GLU A 90 36.20 -5.25 1.57
N VAL A 91 35.96 -5.44 0.26
CA VAL A 91 34.96 -6.36 -0.24
C VAL A 91 35.40 -7.80 -0.01
N LYS A 92 34.87 -8.45 1.04
CA LYS A 92 34.86 -9.92 1.12
C LYS A 92 33.73 -10.46 0.26
N LYS A 93 34.09 -11.08 -0.87
CA LYS A 93 33.15 -11.89 -1.66
C LYS A 93 32.61 -13.04 -0.78
N PRO A 94 31.31 -13.37 -0.89
CA PRO A 94 30.76 -14.57 -0.28
C PRO A 94 31.34 -15.85 -0.91
#